data_AF-A0A5P2CE62-F1
#
_entry.id   AF-A0A5P2CE62-F1
#
_cell.length_a   1.000
_cell.length_b   1.000
_cell.length_c   1.000
_cell.angle_alpha   90.00
_cell.angle_beta   90.00
_cell.angle_gamma   90.00
#
_symmetry.space_group_name_H-M   'P 1'
#
loop_
_entity.id
_entity.type
_entity.pdbx_description
1 polymer ?
#
loop_
_entity_poly.entity_id
_entity_poly.type
_entity_poly.pdbx_seq_one_letter_code
_entity_poly.pdbx_strand_id
1 'polypeptide(L)'
;MTSNEVPGPIDWDAAAATFDDEPDHGLRDDTVRAAWADRLRDWLPDTPGDVLDLGCGTGSLALLAAEEGHRITGVDLSPDMVDLAREKLAGRDAEVLVGDADRPPVQGRRFDVVLARHVLWTFPDPEATLRHWRGLLRPGGRLILVEGVWGTVSPSGLPLSRLVEALTPLVARIHSERLSGDARLWGRRVDDERYALVGVVPDAPARHTEVVDVHLILRRGADVLLARRAGTGYGDGLLHLPSGHVEDGEDVRAAMIREAREEIGLDLDPADLRMEAVVQHRGPGGAPRTGWFFSAEHGAGGEPVNAEPDKCAELVWHPLSALPHDMVAYCRAGLAAWRAGERFLVHWQSDGEAVGYEGGRTTAPESLAPVTRTGGIHHVEL
;
A
#
# COMPACT_ATOMS: atom_id res chain seq x y z
N MET A 1 12.66 35.91 -32.41
CA MET A 1 11.93 35.45 -31.22
C MET A 1 10.69 34.73 -31.73
N THR A 2 10.83 33.44 -32.02
CA THR A 2 9.69 32.57 -32.34
C THR A 2 9.30 31.90 -31.03
N SER A 3 8.12 32.23 -30.55
CA SER A 3 7.51 31.71 -29.33
C SER A 3 7.42 30.19 -29.40
N ASN A 4 8.02 29.51 -28.42
CA ASN A 4 7.65 28.15 -28.05
C ASN A 4 6.23 28.23 -27.45
N GLU A 5 5.21 28.00 -28.26
CA GLU A 5 3.89 27.67 -27.74
C GLU A 5 3.97 26.24 -27.19
N VAL A 6 3.75 26.13 -25.87
CA VAL A 6 3.42 24.85 -25.23
C VAL A 6 2.04 24.46 -25.77
N PRO A 7 1.83 23.24 -26.30
CA PRO A 7 0.51 22.81 -26.75
C PRO A 7 -0.50 23.00 -25.61
N GLY A 8 -1.59 23.72 -25.88
CA GLY A 8 -2.70 23.87 -24.93
C GLY A 8 -3.39 22.53 -24.63
N PRO A 9 -4.24 22.47 -23.59
CA PRO A 9 -5.05 21.29 -23.31
C PRO A 9 -5.88 20.91 -24.55
N ILE A 10 -5.97 19.60 -24.83
CA ILE A 10 -6.72 19.07 -25.98
C ILE A 10 -8.20 19.38 -25.77
N ASP A 11 -8.83 20.02 -26.76
CA ASP A 11 -10.27 20.28 -26.79
C ASP A 11 -10.99 19.04 -27.30
N TRP A 12 -11.47 18.22 -26.37
CA TRP A 12 -12.16 16.96 -26.69
C TRP A 12 -13.58 17.18 -27.23
N ASP A 13 -14.25 18.29 -26.89
CA ASP A 13 -15.56 18.63 -27.45
C ASP A 13 -15.44 18.88 -28.95
N ALA A 14 -14.43 19.67 -29.36
CA ALA A 14 -14.17 19.91 -30.78
C ALA A 14 -13.82 18.64 -31.56
N ALA A 15 -13.24 17.62 -30.90
CA ALA A 15 -12.87 16.35 -31.53
C ALA A 15 -14.03 15.36 -31.65
N ALA A 16 -15.11 15.51 -30.85
CA ALA A 16 -16.18 14.52 -30.72
C ALA A 16 -16.83 14.15 -32.05
N ALA A 17 -17.08 15.15 -32.92
CA ALA A 17 -17.77 14.97 -34.19
C ALA A 17 -17.08 13.99 -35.17
N THR A 18 -15.74 13.89 -35.11
CA THR A 18 -14.94 13.03 -35.98
C THR A 18 -14.23 11.92 -35.23
N PHE A 19 -14.41 11.82 -33.92
CA PHE A 19 -13.64 10.90 -33.07
C PHE A 19 -13.78 9.45 -33.51
N ASP A 20 -15.00 9.04 -33.88
CA ASP A 20 -15.34 7.69 -34.33
C ASP A 20 -14.88 7.36 -35.77
N ASP A 21 -14.36 8.34 -36.51
CA ASP A 21 -13.86 8.11 -37.87
C ASP A 21 -12.48 7.43 -37.87
N GLU A 22 -11.72 7.57 -36.78
CA GLU A 22 -10.49 6.81 -36.59
C GLU A 22 -10.83 5.33 -36.35
N PRO A 23 -10.20 4.37 -37.07
CA PRO A 23 -10.64 2.97 -37.07
C PRO A 23 -10.75 2.31 -35.68
N ASP A 24 -9.80 2.57 -34.79
CA ASP A 24 -9.73 2.00 -33.44
C ASP A 24 -10.55 2.77 -32.39
N HIS A 25 -11.09 3.93 -32.75
CA HIS A 25 -11.93 4.71 -31.85
C HIS A 25 -13.38 4.26 -31.95
N GLY A 26 -13.99 4.39 -33.13
CA GLY A 26 -15.41 4.11 -33.34
C GLY A 26 -15.74 2.62 -33.48
N LEU A 27 -14.75 1.79 -33.82
CA LEU A 27 -14.90 0.35 -34.05
C LEU A 27 -16.00 0.02 -35.07
N ARG A 28 -16.10 0.84 -36.12
CA ARG A 28 -17.10 0.70 -37.19
C ARG A 28 -16.75 -0.39 -38.21
N ASP A 29 -15.46 -0.74 -38.32
CA ASP A 29 -15.00 -1.86 -39.14
C ASP A 29 -15.16 -3.18 -38.38
N ASP A 30 -15.82 -4.17 -39.01
CA ASP A 30 -16.13 -5.46 -38.37
C ASP A 30 -14.88 -6.22 -37.92
N THR A 31 -13.76 -6.12 -38.65
CA THR A 31 -12.53 -6.82 -38.31
C THR A 31 -11.88 -6.17 -37.09
N VAL A 32 -11.82 -4.84 -37.07
CA VAL A 32 -11.25 -4.09 -35.94
C VAL A 32 -12.09 -4.30 -34.68
N ARG A 33 -13.41 -4.21 -34.82
CA ARG A 33 -14.36 -4.44 -33.74
C ARG A 33 -14.25 -5.85 -33.16
N ALA A 34 -14.17 -6.87 -34.02
CA ALA A 34 -14.03 -8.26 -33.58
C ALA A 34 -12.71 -8.49 -32.82
N ALA A 35 -11.61 -7.92 -33.31
CA ALA A 35 -10.31 -8.03 -32.64
C ALA A 35 -10.32 -7.40 -31.23
N TRP A 36 -10.95 -6.22 -31.07
CA TRP A 36 -11.13 -5.61 -29.75
C TRP A 36 -12.07 -6.39 -28.85
N ALA A 37 -13.16 -6.95 -29.40
CA ALA A 37 -14.09 -7.79 -28.63
C ALA A 37 -13.38 -9.04 -28.08
N ASP A 38 -12.54 -9.69 -28.90
CA ASP A 38 -11.75 -10.85 -28.49
C ASP A 38 -10.76 -10.49 -27.36
N ARG A 39 -10.02 -9.39 -27.50
CA ARG A 39 -9.10 -8.93 -26.46
C ARG A 39 -9.84 -8.57 -25.16
N LEU A 40 -10.94 -7.84 -25.27
CA LEU A 40 -11.69 -7.39 -24.10
C LEU A 40 -12.30 -8.58 -23.33
N ARG A 41 -12.79 -9.62 -24.03
CA ARG A 41 -13.22 -10.88 -23.39
C ARG A 41 -12.11 -11.56 -22.58
N ASP A 42 -10.87 -11.58 -23.10
CA ASP A 42 -9.73 -12.16 -22.37
C ASP A 42 -9.39 -11.38 -21.09
N TRP A 43 -9.69 -10.07 -21.05
CA TRP A 43 -9.37 -9.20 -19.92
C TRP A 43 -10.50 -9.07 -18.89
N LEU A 44 -11.75 -9.15 -19.33
CA LEU A 44 -12.94 -9.07 -18.48
C LEU A 44 -13.13 -10.35 -17.65
N PRO A 45 -13.82 -10.27 -16.50
CA PRO A 45 -14.18 -11.46 -15.73
C PRO A 45 -15.20 -12.33 -16.48
N ASP A 46 -15.10 -13.65 -16.31
CA ASP A 46 -15.99 -14.62 -16.98
C ASP A 46 -17.46 -14.48 -16.61
N THR A 47 -17.74 -13.84 -15.47
CA THR A 47 -19.09 -13.55 -14.99
C THR A 47 -19.40 -12.07 -15.16
N PRO A 48 -20.62 -11.72 -15.63
CA PRO A 48 -21.07 -10.34 -15.66
C PRO A 48 -20.92 -9.63 -14.32
N GLY A 49 -20.56 -8.35 -14.38
CA GLY A 49 -20.27 -7.49 -13.24
C GLY A 49 -20.34 -6.02 -13.61
N ASP A 50 -20.05 -5.15 -12.65
CA ASP A 50 -20.07 -3.70 -12.84
C ASP A 50 -18.72 -3.20 -13.39
N VAL A 51 -18.76 -2.50 -14.52
CA VAL A 51 -17.59 -1.94 -15.21
C VAL A 51 -17.67 -0.41 -15.17
N LEU A 52 -16.60 0.23 -14.69
CA LEU A 52 -16.39 1.67 -14.79
C LEU A 52 -15.41 1.96 -15.94
N ASP A 53 -15.88 2.60 -17.01
CA ASP A 53 -15.05 3.02 -18.15
C ASP A 53 -14.68 4.50 -18.00
N LEU A 54 -13.42 4.79 -17.70
CA LEU A 54 -12.87 6.11 -17.39
C LEU A 54 -12.24 6.75 -18.62
N GLY A 55 -12.76 7.91 -19.01
CA GLY A 55 -12.52 8.51 -20.32
C GLY A 55 -13.13 7.66 -21.43
N CYS A 56 -14.42 7.34 -21.29
CA CYS A 56 -15.11 6.40 -22.18
C CYS A 56 -15.25 6.92 -23.62
N GLY A 57 -15.00 8.21 -23.88
CA GLY A 57 -15.22 8.86 -25.16
C GLY A 57 -16.65 8.62 -25.64
N THR A 58 -16.80 8.23 -26.90
CA THR A 58 -18.08 7.87 -27.52
C THR A 58 -18.59 6.47 -27.12
N GLY A 59 -17.97 5.79 -26.15
CA GLY A 59 -18.48 4.55 -25.55
C GLY A 59 -18.18 3.25 -26.31
N SER A 60 -17.14 3.19 -27.14
CA SER A 60 -16.87 2.01 -27.97
C SER A 60 -16.47 0.75 -27.18
N LEU A 61 -15.57 0.86 -26.19
CA LEU A 61 -15.22 -0.29 -25.34
C LEU A 61 -16.33 -0.61 -24.34
N ALA A 62 -16.95 0.42 -23.76
CA ALA A 62 -18.18 0.30 -22.99
C ALA A 62 -19.26 -0.53 -23.71
N LEU A 63 -19.48 -0.30 -25.01
CA LEU A 63 -20.46 -1.06 -25.79
C LEU A 63 -20.09 -2.55 -25.89
N LEU A 64 -18.82 -2.86 -26.17
CA LEU A 64 -18.35 -4.25 -26.24
C LEU A 64 -18.51 -4.94 -24.87
N ALA A 65 -18.16 -4.28 -23.77
CA ALA A 65 -18.36 -4.83 -22.43
C ALA A 65 -19.85 -5.03 -22.10
N ALA A 66 -20.72 -4.10 -22.51
CA ALA A 66 -22.17 -4.23 -22.32
C ALA A 66 -22.76 -5.41 -23.11
N GLU A 67 -22.21 -5.72 -24.28
CA GLU A 67 -22.63 -6.87 -25.09
C GLU A 67 -22.23 -8.22 -24.51
N GLU A 68 -21.15 -8.26 -23.72
CA GLU A 68 -20.78 -9.41 -22.87
C GLU A 68 -21.65 -9.51 -21.60
N GLY A 69 -22.60 -8.58 -21.41
CA GLY A 69 -23.58 -8.59 -20.33
C GLY A 69 -23.19 -7.81 -19.08
N HIS A 70 -22.08 -7.08 -19.08
CA HIS A 70 -21.68 -6.23 -17.97
C HIS A 70 -22.58 -4.99 -17.82
N ARG A 71 -22.74 -4.51 -16.58
CA ARG A 71 -23.37 -3.22 -16.29
C ARG A 71 -22.32 -2.12 -16.41
N ILE A 72 -22.59 -1.10 -17.22
CA ILE A 72 -21.59 -0.08 -17.53
C ILE A 72 -21.90 1.25 -16.83
N THR A 73 -20.87 1.84 -16.22
CA THR A 73 -20.82 3.27 -15.91
C THR A 73 -19.69 3.89 -16.73
N GLY A 74 -20.03 4.69 -17.74
CA GLY A 74 -19.04 5.48 -18.49
C GLY A 74 -18.85 6.86 -17.86
N VAL A 75 -17.61 7.37 -17.85
CA VAL A 75 -17.29 8.73 -17.43
C VAL A 75 -16.41 9.38 -18.47
N ASP A 76 -16.77 10.56 -18.95
CA ASP A 76 -15.92 11.38 -19.81
C ASP A 76 -16.04 12.87 -19.44
N LEU A 77 -14.97 13.64 -19.67
CA LEU A 77 -14.94 15.07 -19.36
C LEU A 77 -15.77 15.87 -20.38
N SER A 78 -15.86 15.38 -21.61
CA SER A 78 -16.55 16.04 -22.73
C SER A 78 -18.05 15.73 -22.72
N PRO A 79 -18.93 16.75 -22.57
CA PRO A 79 -20.37 16.56 -22.71
C PRO A 79 -20.76 15.98 -24.09
N ASP A 80 -20.10 16.41 -25.16
CA ASP A 80 -20.40 15.97 -26.53
C ASP A 80 -20.05 14.48 -26.74
N MET A 81 -18.91 14.02 -26.19
CA MET A 81 -18.58 12.59 -26.17
C MET A 81 -19.59 11.77 -25.39
N VAL A 82 -20.01 12.28 -24.23
CA VAL A 82 -20.99 11.62 -23.37
C VAL A 82 -22.34 11.46 -24.08
N ASP A 83 -22.79 12.47 -24.83
CA ASP A 83 -24.05 12.37 -25.57
C ASP A 83 -23.96 11.31 -26.68
N LEU A 84 -22.85 11.25 -27.43
CA LEU A 84 -22.60 10.17 -28.40
C LEU A 84 -22.53 8.79 -27.75
N ALA A 85 -21.91 8.68 -26.57
CA ALA A 85 -21.85 7.42 -25.82
C ALA A 85 -23.23 6.97 -25.34
N ARG A 86 -24.09 7.90 -24.88
CA ARG A 86 -25.48 7.60 -24.50
C ARG A 86 -26.29 7.08 -25.68
N GLU A 87 -26.13 7.69 -26.85
CA GLU A 87 -26.78 7.21 -28.07
C GLU A 87 -26.29 5.81 -28.44
N LYS A 88 -24.97 5.58 -28.42
CA LYS A 88 -24.35 4.29 -28.75
C LYS A 88 -24.74 3.17 -27.79
N LEU A 89 -24.90 3.48 -26.50
CA LEU A 89 -25.26 2.54 -25.44
C LEU A 89 -26.78 2.42 -25.21
N ALA A 90 -27.60 3.12 -26.00
CA ALA A 90 -29.05 3.09 -25.84
C ALA A 90 -29.59 1.64 -25.91
N GLY A 91 -30.41 1.27 -24.93
CA GLY A 91 -30.96 -0.08 -24.80
C GLY A 91 -30.05 -1.11 -24.11
N ARG A 92 -28.87 -0.71 -23.64
CA ARG A 92 -27.99 -1.52 -22.79
C ARG A 92 -28.16 -1.15 -21.31
N ASP A 93 -27.67 -2.00 -20.39
CA ASP A 93 -27.61 -1.70 -18.95
C ASP A 93 -26.39 -0.78 -18.68
N ALA A 94 -26.53 0.47 -19.09
CA ALA A 94 -25.45 1.44 -19.08
C ALA A 94 -25.94 2.83 -18.63
N GLU A 95 -25.09 3.53 -17.90
CA GLU A 95 -25.21 4.96 -17.62
C GLU A 95 -23.91 5.67 -18.03
N VAL A 96 -24.02 6.92 -18.47
CA VAL A 96 -22.86 7.73 -18.85
C VAL A 96 -22.93 9.09 -18.18
N LEU A 97 -21.85 9.45 -17.49
CA LEU A 97 -21.72 10.64 -16.65
C LEU A 97 -20.70 11.60 -17.25
N VAL A 98 -21.00 12.89 -17.20
CA VAL A 98 -19.99 13.93 -17.45
C VAL A 98 -19.18 14.10 -16.18
N GLY A 99 -17.85 13.97 -16.25
CA GLY A 99 -16.98 14.15 -15.10
C GLY A 99 -15.50 13.88 -15.37
N ASP A 100 -14.65 14.28 -14.42
CA ASP A 100 -13.21 14.05 -14.48
C ASP A 100 -12.89 12.60 -14.13
N ALA A 101 -12.12 11.92 -14.98
CA ALA A 101 -11.70 10.55 -14.74
C ALA A 101 -10.67 10.40 -13.59
N ASP A 102 -9.95 11.46 -13.18
CA ASP A 102 -9.14 11.42 -11.95
C ASP A 102 -10.03 11.40 -10.69
N ARG A 103 -11.23 11.98 -10.76
CA ARG A 103 -12.20 12.05 -9.64
C ARG A 103 -13.63 11.80 -10.12
N PRO A 104 -13.94 10.56 -10.56
CA PRO A 104 -15.19 10.27 -11.24
C PRO A 104 -16.40 10.45 -10.29
N PRO A 105 -17.53 11.01 -10.77
CA PRO A 105 -18.70 11.32 -9.96
C PRO A 105 -19.57 10.09 -9.63
N VAL A 106 -18.92 9.00 -9.17
CA VAL A 106 -19.57 7.69 -8.93
C VAL A 106 -20.03 7.48 -7.49
N GLN A 107 -20.01 8.52 -6.66
CA GLN A 107 -20.60 8.54 -5.31
C GLN A 107 -20.14 7.40 -4.38
N GLY A 108 -18.86 7.00 -4.47
CA GLY A 108 -18.29 5.97 -3.62
C GLY A 108 -18.67 4.53 -4.00
N ARG A 109 -19.38 4.32 -5.12
CA ARG A 109 -19.58 2.98 -5.68
C ARG A 109 -18.25 2.27 -5.94
N ARG A 110 -18.31 0.95 -5.93
CA ARG A 110 -17.20 0.05 -6.23
C ARG A 110 -17.56 -0.81 -7.43
N PHE A 111 -16.57 -1.19 -8.20
CA PHE A 111 -16.72 -1.88 -9.48
C PHE A 111 -15.90 -3.17 -9.52
N ASP A 112 -16.34 -4.13 -10.32
CA ASP A 112 -15.58 -5.36 -10.57
C ASP A 112 -14.45 -5.10 -11.58
N VAL A 113 -14.66 -4.12 -12.46
CA VAL A 113 -13.68 -3.67 -13.45
C VAL A 113 -13.61 -2.15 -13.48
N VAL A 114 -12.39 -1.62 -13.51
CA VAL A 114 -12.11 -0.25 -13.92
C VAL A 114 -11.31 -0.35 -15.21
N LEU A 115 -11.85 0.21 -16.28
CA LEU A 115 -11.30 0.21 -17.63
C LEU A 115 -10.89 1.64 -18.00
N ALA A 116 -9.74 1.80 -18.64
CA ALA A 116 -9.35 3.06 -19.25
C ALA A 116 -8.49 2.80 -20.50
N ARG A 117 -8.75 3.56 -21.57
CA ARG A 117 -7.95 3.51 -22.80
C ARG A 117 -7.47 4.89 -23.20
N HIS A 118 -6.16 5.09 -23.23
CA HIS A 118 -5.48 6.32 -23.65
C HIS A 118 -5.89 7.56 -22.83
N VAL A 119 -6.01 7.39 -21.51
CA VAL A 119 -6.51 8.42 -20.58
C VAL A 119 -5.48 8.73 -19.51
N LEU A 120 -4.83 7.71 -18.93
CA LEU A 120 -3.99 7.88 -17.74
C LEU A 120 -2.78 8.78 -18.01
N TRP A 121 -2.24 8.75 -19.23
CA TRP A 121 -1.10 9.57 -19.64
C TRP A 121 -1.37 11.08 -19.65
N THR A 122 -2.65 11.47 -19.66
CA THR A 122 -3.06 12.88 -19.65
C THR A 122 -2.96 13.52 -18.27
N PHE A 123 -2.87 12.71 -17.21
CA PHE A 123 -2.84 13.21 -15.84
C PHE A 123 -1.42 13.60 -15.39
N PRO A 124 -1.31 14.64 -14.54
CA PRO A 124 0.00 15.10 -14.04
C PRO A 124 0.67 14.10 -13.09
N ASP A 125 -0.12 13.33 -12.34
CA ASP A 125 0.35 12.29 -11.42
C ASP A 125 -0.41 10.96 -11.66
N PRO A 126 0.03 10.18 -12.67
CA PRO A 126 -0.53 8.86 -12.97
C PRO A 126 -0.53 7.92 -11.75
N GLU A 127 0.52 7.97 -10.93
CA GLU A 127 0.68 7.10 -9.76
C GLU A 127 -0.37 7.41 -8.67
N ALA A 128 -0.70 8.68 -8.44
CA ALA A 128 -1.82 9.08 -7.57
C ALA A 128 -3.17 8.68 -8.14
N THR A 129 -3.35 8.85 -9.45
CA THR A 129 -4.57 8.46 -10.17
C THR A 129 -4.83 6.96 -10.02
N LEU A 130 -3.80 6.13 -10.25
CA LEU A 130 -3.87 4.67 -10.08
C LEU A 130 -4.23 4.25 -8.66
N ARG A 131 -3.68 4.91 -7.63
CA ARG A 131 -4.07 4.67 -6.24
C ARG A 131 -5.55 4.97 -6.00
N HIS A 132 -6.07 6.03 -6.61
CA HIS A 132 -7.49 6.36 -6.51
C HIS A 132 -8.37 5.33 -7.24
N TRP A 133 -8.03 4.97 -8.48
CA TRP A 133 -8.76 3.97 -9.27
C TRP A 133 -8.74 2.59 -8.62
N ARG A 134 -7.62 2.17 -8.02
CA ARG A 134 -7.58 0.96 -7.18
C ARG A 134 -8.55 1.02 -6.00
N GLY A 135 -8.85 2.22 -5.49
CA GLY A 135 -9.84 2.44 -4.45
C GLY A 135 -11.29 2.28 -4.93
N LEU A 136 -11.53 2.36 -6.24
CA LEU A 136 -12.84 2.15 -6.87
C LEU A 136 -13.13 0.67 -7.16
N LEU A 137 -12.13 -0.20 -7.08
CA LEU A 137 -12.29 -1.64 -7.30
C LEU A 137 -12.78 -2.37 -6.05
N ARG A 138 -13.65 -3.37 -6.26
CA ARG A 138 -13.95 -4.40 -5.26
C ARG A 138 -12.74 -5.32 -5.05
N PRO A 139 -12.66 -6.05 -3.92
CA PRO A 139 -11.68 -7.12 -3.77
C PRO A 139 -11.81 -8.12 -4.92
N GLY A 140 -10.68 -8.57 -5.48
CA GLY A 140 -10.66 -9.42 -6.68
C GLY A 140 -10.91 -8.69 -8.01
N GLY A 141 -11.23 -7.39 -7.95
CA GLY A 141 -11.53 -6.56 -9.13
C GLY A 141 -10.32 -6.35 -10.04
N ARG A 142 -10.59 -6.01 -11.31
CA ARG A 142 -9.58 -5.85 -12.36
C ARG A 142 -9.44 -4.39 -12.78
N LEU A 143 -8.21 -3.89 -12.80
CA LEU A 143 -7.86 -2.64 -13.48
C LEU A 143 -7.34 -3.00 -14.87
N ILE A 144 -8.04 -2.58 -15.92
CA ILE A 144 -7.68 -2.83 -17.32
C ILE A 144 -7.25 -1.49 -17.94
N LEU A 145 -6.00 -1.40 -18.35
CA LEU A 145 -5.42 -0.19 -18.94
C LEU A 145 -4.92 -0.50 -20.34
N VAL A 146 -5.37 0.29 -21.31
CA VAL A 146 -4.84 0.27 -22.68
C VAL A 146 -4.10 1.58 -22.90
N GLU A 147 -2.78 1.51 -22.98
CA GLU A 147 -1.90 2.68 -23.02
C GLU A 147 -0.78 2.48 -24.03
N GLY A 148 0.06 3.50 -24.18
CA GLY A 148 1.17 3.47 -25.11
C GLY A 148 2.02 4.73 -25.09
N VAL A 149 2.97 4.79 -26.00
CA VAL A 149 3.84 5.95 -26.24
C VAL A 149 3.83 6.24 -27.73
N TRP A 150 3.35 7.42 -28.10
CA TRP A 150 3.15 7.88 -29.47
C TRP A 150 4.03 9.09 -29.79
N GLY A 151 4.40 9.21 -31.06
CA GLY A 151 5.24 10.29 -31.57
C GLY A 151 6.74 9.96 -31.48
N THR A 152 7.47 10.22 -32.57
CA THR A 152 8.90 9.90 -32.69
C THR A 152 9.82 11.06 -32.30
N VAL A 153 9.37 12.30 -32.45
CA VAL A 153 10.14 13.53 -32.21
C VAL A 153 9.83 14.15 -30.84
N SER A 154 8.61 13.95 -30.34
CA SER A 154 8.16 14.41 -29.01
C SER A 154 7.21 13.37 -28.43
N PRO A 155 7.76 12.27 -27.88
CA PRO A 155 6.96 11.15 -27.42
C PRO A 155 6.02 11.59 -26.30
N SER A 156 4.75 11.26 -26.45
CA SER A 156 3.68 11.48 -25.46
C SER A 156 3.10 10.12 -25.09
N GLY A 157 2.67 9.96 -23.84
CA GLY A 157 2.14 8.68 -23.34
C GLY A 157 2.88 8.16 -22.11
N LEU A 158 2.62 6.89 -21.77
CA LEU A 158 3.20 6.20 -20.62
C LEU A 158 3.93 4.94 -21.08
N PRO A 159 5.24 4.78 -20.81
CA PRO A 159 5.94 3.53 -21.08
C PRO A 159 5.40 2.38 -20.22
N LEU A 160 5.34 1.16 -20.77
CA LEU A 160 4.86 -0.02 -20.05
C LEU A 160 5.63 -0.26 -18.74
N SER A 161 6.95 -0.06 -18.74
CA SER A 161 7.79 -0.28 -17.56
C SER A 161 7.40 0.60 -16.37
N ARG A 162 7.12 1.89 -16.62
CA ARG A 162 6.65 2.82 -15.59
C ARG A 162 5.31 2.38 -15.02
N LEU A 163 4.39 1.95 -15.89
CA LEU A 163 3.07 1.52 -15.45
C LEU A 163 3.11 0.23 -14.62
N VAL A 164 3.94 -0.74 -15.01
CA VAL A 164 4.18 -1.96 -14.24
C VAL A 164 4.76 -1.64 -12.86
N GLU A 165 5.76 -0.76 -12.79
CA GLU A 165 6.35 -0.31 -11.52
C GLU A 165 5.30 0.35 -10.60
N ALA A 166 4.52 1.29 -11.15
CA ALA A 166 3.48 1.99 -10.41
C ALA A 166 2.35 1.07 -9.90
N LEU A 167 2.01 0.01 -10.65
CA LEU A 167 0.94 -0.92 -10.29
C LEU A 167 1.39 -2.05 -9.37
N THR A 168 2.66 -2.44 -9.40
CA THR A 168 3.21 -3.53 -8.58
C THR A 168 2.80 -3.45 -7.10
N PRO A 169 2.83 -2.29 -6.40
CA PRO A 169 2.41 -2.22 -5.01
C PRO A 169 0.88 -2.23 -4.80
N LEU A 170 0.08 -2.11 -5.86
CA LEU A 170 -1.37 -1.90 -5.78
C LEU A 170 -2.21 -3.16 -6.06
N VAL A 171 -1.64 -4.14 -6.77
CA VAL A 171 -2.34 -5.34 -7.25
C VAL A 171 -1.61 -6.63 -6.88
N ALA A 172 -2.34 -7.75 -6.77
CA ALA A 172 -1.77 -9.06 -6.47
C ALA A 172 -1.09 -9.71 -7.69
N ARG A 173 -1.61 -9.42 -8.89
CA ARG A 173 -1.14 -9.99 -10.16
C ARG A 173 -1.20 -8.94 -11.25
N ILE A 174 -0.20 -8.95 -12.13
CA ILE A 174 -0.15 -8.13 -13.33
C ILE A 174 -0.01 -9.07 -14.52
N HIS A 175 -0.89 -8.89 -15.50
CA HIS A 175 -0.71 -9.40 -16.86
C HIS A 175 -0.49 -8.20 -17.77
N SER A 176 0.51 -8.25 -18.65
CA SER A 176 0.70 -7.25 -19.69
C SER A 176 0.91 -7.92 -21.04
N GLU A 177 0.41 -7.28 -22.10
CA GLU A 177 0.60 -7.74 -23.47
C GLU A 177 0.86 -6.58 -24.42
N ARG A 178 1.69 -6.82 -25.43
CA ARG A 178 1.99 -5.84 -26.47
C ARG A 178 0.95 -5.91 -27.57
N LEU A 179 0.33 -4.78 -27.87
CA LEU A 179 -0.73 -4.66 -28.88
C LEU A 179 -0.25 -4.08 -30.22
N SER A 180 0.93 -3.42 -30.27
CA SER A 180 1.44 -2.80 -31.50
C SER A 180 1.53 -3.75 -32.70
N GLY A 181 1.79 -5.04 -32.45
CA GLY A 181 2.04 -6.04 -33.49
C GLY A 181 0.79 -6.52 -34.22
N ASP A 182 -0.42 -6.22 -33.73
CA ASP A 182 -1.67 -6.68 -34.33
C ASP A 182 -2.41 -5.52 -35.01
N ALA A 183 -2.20 -5.37 -36.32
CA ALA A 183 -2.84 -4.33 -37.13
C ALA A 183 -4.37 -4.41 -37.12
N ARG A 184 -4.96 -5.58 -36.79
CA ARG A 184 -6.42 -5.73 -36.71
C ARG A 184 -6.98 -4.88 -35.58
N LEU A 185 -6.27 -4.69 -34.47
CA LEU A 185 -6.73 -3.83 -33.38
C LEU A 185 -6.77 -2.35 -33.79
N TRP A 186 -6.01 -1.95 -34.80
CA TRP A 186 -5.78 -0.54 -35.10
C TRP A 186 -6.35 -0.12 -36.46
N GLY A 187 -6.85 -1.05 -37.25
CA GLY A 187 -7.23 -0.83 -38.66
C GLY A 187 -6.05 -0.47 -39.58
N ARG A 188 -4.83 -0.42 -39.04
CA ARG A 188 -3.59 -0.09 -39.74
C ARG A 188 -2.39 -0.68 -39.02
N ARG A 189 -1.24 -0.66 -39.69
CA ARG A 189 0.04 -0.98 -39.04
C ARG A 189 0.41 0.09 -38.02
N VAL A 190 0.84 -0.34 -36.86
CA VAL A 190 1.34 0.50 -35.77
C VAL A 190 2.76 0.07 -35.43
N ASP A 191 3.69 1.01 -35.44
CA ASP A 191 5.09 0.76 -35.06
C ASP A 191 5.46 1.40 -33.71
N ASP A 192 4.60 2.25 -33.16
CA ASP A 192 4.72 2.85 -31.82
C ASP A 192 4.34 1.87 -30.69
N GLU A 193 4.67 2.20 -29.44
CA GLU A 193 4.40 1.33 -28.30
C GLU A 193 2.91 1.41 -27.94
N ARG A 194 2.22 0.27 -27.99
CA ARG A 194 0.85 0.09 -27.50
C ARG A 194 0.75 -1.22 -26.76
N TYR A 195 0.08 -1.20 -25.61
CA TYR A 195 -0.02 -2.36 -24.75
C TYR A 195 -1.34 -2.35 -23.97
N ALA A 196 -1.71 -3.52 -23.47
CA ALA A 196 -2.68 -3.65 -22.41
C ALA A 196 -1.99 -4.11 -21.13
N LEU A 197 -2.51 -3.67 -20.00
CA LEU A 197 -2.11 -4.13 -18.68
C LEU A 197 -3.36 -4.40 -17.85
N VAL A 198 -3.48 -5.62 -17.35
CA VAL A 198 -4.55 -6.09 -16.47
C VAL A 198 -3.97 -6.34 -15.08
N GLY A 199 -4.32 -5.50 -14.12
CA GLY A 199 -3.98 -5.64 -12.71
C GLY A 199 -5.14 -6.23 -11.91
N VAL A 200 -4.91 -7.31 -11.16
CA VAL A 200 -5.93 -7.94 -10.31
C VAL A 200 -5.72 -7.57 -8.85
N VAL A 201 -6.66 -6.85 -8.26
CA VAL A 201 -6.64 -6.46 -6.84
C VAL A 201 -6.81 -7.71 -5.96
N PRO A 202 -6.13 -7.81 -4.80
CA PRO A 202 -6.33 -8.94 -3.89
C PRO A 202 -7.80 -9.15 -3.47
N ASP A 203 -8.22 -10.41 -3.29
CA ASP A 203 -9.59 -10.80 -2.87
C ASP A 203 -9.98 -10.35 -1.45
N ALA A 204 -9.01 -9.87 -0.67
CA ALA A 204 -9.22 -9.29 0.66
C ALA A 204 -8.20 -8.17 0.91
N PRO A 205 -8.46 -7.21 1.81
CA PRO A 205 -7.38 -6.40 2.37
C PRO A 205 -6.30 -7.34 2.88
N ALA A 206 -5.03 -7.05 2.56
CA ALA A 206 -3.93 -7.79 3.17
C ALA A 206 -4.16 -7.78 4.69
N ARG A 207 -4.13 -8.96 5.31
CA ARG A 207 -4.23 -9.04 6.78
C ARG A 207 -3.10 -8.19 7.33
N HIS A 208 -3.41 -7.36 8.31
CA HIS A 208 -2.39 -6.58 9.01
C HIS A 208 -1.36 -7.55 9.61
N THR A 209 -0.10 -7.36 9.26
CA THR A 209 1.03 -8.13 9.77
C THR A 209 2.00 -7.17 10.43
N GLU A 210 2.46 -7.52 11.62
CA GLU A 210 3.49 -6.78 12.34
C GLU A 210 4.65 -7.71 12.65
N VAL A 211 5.84 -7.13 12.66
CA VAL A 211 7.00 -7.80 13.25
C VAL A 211 6.76 -7.94 14.75
N VAL A 212 7.06 -9.11 15.31
CA VAL A 212 7.04 -9.34 16.75
C VAL A 212 8.47 -9.35 17.26
N ASP A 213 8.76 -8.53 18.26
CA ASP A 213 10.05 -8.53 18.96
C ASP A 213 9.89 -8.77 20.47
N VAL A 214 10.98 -9.18 21.11
CA VAL A 214 11.03 -9.54 22.53
C VAL A 214 12.18 -8.81 23.22
N HIS A 215 11.94 -8.23 24.39
CA HIS A 215 12.90 -7.39 25.11
C HIS A 215 13.04 -7.90 26.54
N LEU A 216 14.27 -8.13 27.00
CA LEU A 216 14.55 -8.61 28.35
C LEU A 216 14.94 -7.48 29.30
N ILE A 217 14.15 -7.29 30.34
CA ILE A 217 14.43 -6.48 31.50
C ILE A 217 15.12 -7.37 32.56
N LEU A 218 16.44 -7.56 32.42
CA LEU A 218 17.22 -8.28 33.43
C LEU A 218 17.52 -7.35 34.61
N ARG A 219 17.09 -7.73 35.82
CA ARG A 219 17.15 -6.89 37.01
C ARG A 219 18.23 -7.33 37.98
N ARG A 220 18.98 -6.39 38.53
CA ARG A 220 19.86 -6.63 39.69
C ARG A 220 19.52 -5.63 40.78
N GLY A 221 18.56 -6.01 41.63
CA GLY A 221 18.00 -5.10 42.63
C GLY A 221 17.23 -3.94 41.98
N ALA A 222 17.78 -2.72 42.10
CA ALA A 222 17.21 -1.51 41.51
C ALA A 222 17.75 -1.20 40.10
N ASP A 223 18.73 -1.97 39.63
CA ASP A 223 19.39 -1.76 38.35
C ASP A 223 18.80 -2.67 37.27
N VAL A 224 18.91 -2.23 36.01
CA VAL A 224 18.61 -3.00 34.80
C VAL A 224 19.85 -3.12 33.94
N LEU A 225 20.02 -4.27 33.28
CA LEU A 225 21.09 -4.47 32.31
C LEU A 225 20.71 -3.82 30.98
N LEU A 226 21.63 -3.05 30.42
CA LEU A 226 21.54 -2.46 29.09
C LEU A 226 22.73 -2.91 28.23
N ALA A 227 22.50 -3.04 26.93
CA ALA A 227 23.52 -3.32 25.93
C ALA A 227 23.72 -2.09 25.03
N ARG A 228 24.94 -1.78 24.60
CA ARG A 228 25.20 -0.72 23.61
C ARG A 228 25.28 -1.30 22.21
N ARG A 229 24.39 -0.87 21.33
CA ARG A 229 24.32 -1.33 19.93
C ARG A 229 25.56 -0.89 19.16
N ALA A 230 26.12 -1.78 18.36
CA ALA A 230 27.20 -1.48 17.43
C ALA A 230 27.04 -2.32 16.16
N GLY A 231 27.35 -1.79 14.97
CA GLY A 231 27.38 -2.61 13.75
C GLY A 231 26.04 -3.22 13.32
N THR A 232 24.90 -2.72 13.81
CA THR A 232 23.56 -3.26 13.52
C THR A 232 22.83 -2.49 12.42
N GLY A 233 23.28 -1.28 12.08
CA GLY A 233 22.63 -0.41 11.09
C GLY A 233 21.37 0.30 11.59
N TYR A 234 20.92 0.03 12.82
CA TYR A 234 19.79 0.71 13.46
C TYR A 234 20.16 1.08 14.90
N GLY A 235 20.11 2.37 15.23
CA GLY A 235 20.35 2.84 16.60
C GLY A 235 21.76 2.56 17.13
N ASP A 236 22.76 2.37 16.25
CA ASP A 236 24.15 2.16 16.66
C ASP A 236 24.65 3.31 17.55
N GLY A 237 25.38 2.95 18.61
CA GLY A 237 25.82 3.87 19.66
C GLY A 237 24.80 4.09 20.78
N LEU A 238 23.53 3.71 20.62
CA LEU A 238 22.51 3.82 21.68
C LEU A 238 22.46 2.58 22.57
N LEU A 239 22.05 2.78 23.81
CA LEU A 239 21.74 1.73 24.76
C LEU A 239 20.33 1.15 24.50
N HIS A 240 20.18 -0.17 24.61
CA HIS A 240 18.90 -0.88 24.53
C HIS A 240 18.83 -2.01 25.56
N LEU A 241 17.64 -2.61 25.70
CA LEU A 241 17.48 -3.89 26.39
C LEU A 241 17.98 -5.01 25.47
N PRO A 242 18.59 -6.08 26.01
CA PRO A 242 18.78 -7.32 25.24
C PRO A 242 17.46 -7.74 24.58
N SER A 243 17.48 -7.97 23.26
CA SER A 243 16.25 -8.04 22.48
C SER A 243 16.45 -8.65 21.11
N GLY A 244 15.45 -9.34 20.58
CA GLY A 244 15.46 -9.75 19.18
C GLY A 244 14.10 -10.09 18.62
N HIS A 245 14.09 -10.71 17.45
CA HIS A 245 12.87 -10.98 16.68
C HIS A 245 12.34 -12.37 17.00
N VAL A 246 11.02 -12.51 17.00
CA VAL A 246 10.40 -13.84 17.00
C VAL A 246 10.55 -14.44 15.62
N GLU A 247 11.07 -15.66 15.54
CA GLU A 247 11.23 -16.40 14.28
C GLU A 247 9.98 -17.23 13.94
N ASP A 248 9.84 -17.62 12.67
CA ASP A 248 8.73 -18.45 12.20
C ASP A 248 8.68 -19.79 12.94
N GLY A 249 7.52 -20.10 13.54
CA GLY A 249 7.32 -21.33 14.31
C GLY A 249 7.73 -21.24 15.78
N GLU A 250 8.23 -20.08 16.22
CA GLU A 250 8.61 -19.78 17.60
C GLU A 250 7.51 -18.98 18.32
N ASP A 251 7.39 -19.15 19.65
CA ASP A 251 6.57 -18.26 20.49
C ASP A 251 7.43 -17.18 21.18
N VAL A 252 6.80 -16.12 21.67
CA VAL A 252 7.48 -14.97 22.31
C VAL A 252 8.35 -15.34 23.50
N ARG A 253 8.06 -16.44 24.22
CA ARG A 253 8.87 -16.87 25.36
C ARG A 253 10.09 -17.64 24.89
N ALA A 254 9.92 -18.55 23.93
CA ALA A 254 11.01 -19.27 23.29
C ALA A 254 12.01 -18.29 22.66
N ALA A 255 11.49 -17.29 21.93
CA ALA A 255 12.30 -16.21 21.36
C ALA A 255 13.10 -15.49 22.44
N MET A 256 12.46 -15.12 23.56
CA MET A 256 13.17 -14.39 24.61
C MET A 256 14.30 -15.22 25.25
N ILE A 257 14.11 -16.53 25.42
CA ILE A 257 15.14 -17.44 25.94
C ILE A 257 16.30 -17.58 24.94
N ARG A 258 15.99 -17.74 23.65
CA ARG A 258 16.99 -17.84 22.57
C ARG A 258 17.82 -16.55 22.49
N GLU A 259 17.18 -15.40 22.39
CA GLU A 259 17.84 -14.09 22.30
C GLU A 259 18.67 -13.78 23.56
N ALA A 260 18.19 -14.15 24.76
CA ALA A 260 18.97 -13.99 25.99
C ALA A 260 20.25 -14.85 25.98
N ARG A 261 20.20 -16.06 25.40
CA ARG A 261 21.39 -16.90 25.23
C ARG A 261 22.34 -16.32 24.18
N GLU A 262 21.80 -15.90 23.04
CA GLU A 262 22.57 -15.43 21.89
C GLU A 262 23.27 -14.10 22.17
N GLU A 263 22.56 -13.12 22.74
CA GLU A 263 23.11 -11.78 22.95
C GLU A 263 23.93 -11.66 24.24
N ILE A 264 23.42 -12.24 25.34
CA ILE A 264 23.97 -12.02 26.69
C ILE A 264 24.41 -13.30 27.42
N GLY A 265 24.41 -14.45 26.74
CA GLY A 265 24.93 -15.71 27.28
C GLY A 265 24.12 -16.33 28.42
N LEU A 266 22.84 -15.96 28.59
CA LEU A 266 22.00 -16.50 29.67
C LEU A 266 21.18 -17.71 29.23
N ASP A 267 21.29 -18.81 29.97
CA ASP A 267 20.47 -20.02 29.80
C ASP A 267 19.23 -19.97 30.70
N LEU A 268 18.26 -19.12 30.33
CA LEU A 268 17.03 -18.93 31.11
C LEU A 268 16.05 -20.12 30.99
N ASP A 269 15.40 -20.47 32.10
CA ASP A 269 14.24 -21.37 32.10
C ASP A 269 12.95 -20.56 31.83
N PRO A 270 11.93 -21.13 31.17
CA PRO A 270 10.60 -20.51 31.07
C PRO A 270 10.01 -19.98 32.38
N ALA A 271 10.35 -20.58 33.54
CA ALA A 271 9.89 -20.15 34.86
C ALA A 271 10.59 -18.88 35.38
N ASP A 272 11.75 -18.52 34.81
CA ASP A 272 12.50 -17.32 35.19
C ASP A 272 11.89 -16.04 34.58
N LEU A 273 11.10 -16.19 33.51
CA LEU A 273 10.53 -15.09 32.76
C LEU A 273 9.13 -14.69 33.24
N ARG A 274 8.92 -13.39 33.40
CA ARG A 274 7.59 -12.79 33.63
C ARG A 274 7.27 -11.80 32.52
N MET A 275 6.08 -11.89 31.94
CA MET A 275 5.62 -10.90 30.97
C MET A 275 5.19 -9.63 31.72
N GLU A 276 5.82 -8.51 31.37
CA GLU A 276 5.64 -7.22 32.06
C GLU A 276 4.85 -6.22 31.25
N ALA A 277 5.07 -6.13 29.93
CA ALA A 277 4.34 -5.19 29.08
C ALA A 277 4.35 -5.64 27.61
N VAL A 278 3.37 -5.14 26.87
CA VAL A 278 3.36 -5.17 25.41
C VAL A 278 3.38 -3.75 24.89
N VAL A 279 4.26 -3.44 23.94
CA VAL A 279 4.37 -2.12 23.34
C VAL A 279 4.16 -2.25 21.83
N GLN A 280 3.13 -1.59 21.32
CA GLN A 280 3.02 -1.36 19.89
C GLN A 280 3.90 -0.18 19.52
N HIS A 281 4.92 -0.42 18.69
CA HIS A 281 5.90 0.59 18.31
C HIS A 281 6.07 0.77 16.79
N ARG A 282 6.18 2.02 16.36
CA ARG A 282 6.49 2.42 15.00
C ARG A 282 7.59 3.46 15.09
N GLY A 283 8.78 3.09 14.64
CA GLY A 283 9.92 3.98 14.57
C GLY A 283 9.87 4.89 13.34
N PRO A 284 10.77 5.88 13.26
CA PRO A 284 10.87 6.77 12.10
C PRO A 284 11.14 5.98 10.81
N GLY A 285 10.31 6.15 9.78
CA GLY A 285 10.44 5.45 8.50
C GLY A 285 10.26 3.92 8.56
N GLY A 286 9.80 3.37 9.69
CA GLY A 286 9.66 1.93 9.92
C GLY A 286 8.20 1.46 9.87
N ALA A 287 8.00 0.18 9.53
CA ALA A 287 6.72 -0.50 9.71
C ALA A 287 6.41 -0.70 11.21
N PRO A 288 5.12 -0.74 11.61
CA PRO A 288 4.74 -1.02 12.99
C PRO A 288 5.15 -2.43 13.41
N ARG A 289 5.43 -2.58 14.71
CA ARG A 289 5.81 -3.81 15.38
C ARG A 289 5.16 -3.92 16.75
N THR A 290 5.07 -5.14 17.27
CA THR A 290 4.60 -5.43 18.62
C THR A 290 5.72 -6.06 19.44
N GLY A 291 6.17 -5.35 20.48
CA GLY A 291 7.20 -5.85 21.40
C GLY A 291 6.66 -6.39 22.70
N TRP A 292 7.22 -7.53 23.10
CA TRP A 292 6.93 -8.19 24.37
C TRP A 292 8.10 -8.00 25.33
N PHE A 293 7.83 -7.30 26.43
CA PHE A 293 8.81 -7.03 27.47
C PHE A 293 8.68 -8.09 28.55
N PHE A 294 9.75 -8.86 28.75
CA PHE A 294 9.87 -9.83 29.83
C PHE A 294 10.82 -9.33 30.91
N SER A 295 10.61 -9.73 32.16
CA SER A 295 11.59 -9.54 33.24
C SER A 295 12.16 -10.87 33.72
N ALA A 296 13.41 -10.82 34.17
CA ALA A 296 14.08 -11.87 34.92
C ALA A 296 14.98 -11.23 35.99
N GLU A 297 15.29 -11.97 37.06
CA GLU A 297 16.21 -11.51 38.10
C GLU A 297 17.64 -12.02 37.82
N HIS A 298 18.64 -11.18 38.09
CA HIS A 298 20.05 -11.51 37.95
C HIS A 298 20.40 -12.73 38.82
N GLY A 299 21.19 -13.64 38.25
CA GLY A 299 21.45 -14.97 38.79
C GLY A 299 20.59 -16.07 38.15
N ALA A 300 19.51 -15.73 37.45
CA ALA A 300 18.81 -16.67 36.57
C ALA A 300 19.64 -16.93 35.30
N GLY A 301 19.79 -18.19 34.92
CA GLY A 301 20.48 -18.60 33.69
C GLY A 301 21.98 -18.30 33.58
N GLY A 302 22.61 -17.71 34.61
CA GLY A 302 24.06 -17.46 34.66
C GLY A 302 24.44 -15.99 34.88
N GLU A 303 25.72 -15.69 34.63
CA GLU A 303 26.24 -14.31 34.63
C GLU A 303 26.21 -13.76 33.20
N PRO A 304 25.62 -12.58 32.95
CA PRO A 304 25.54 -12.03 31.61
C PRO A 304 26.93 -11.68 31.06
N VAL A 305 27.17 -12.08 29.81
CA VAL A 305 28.39 -11.80 29.07
C VAL A 305 28.04 -11.28 27.68
N ASN A 306 28.83 -10.39 27.11
CA ASN A 306 28.61 -9.98 25.73
C ASN A 306 28.95 -11.15 24.78
N ALA A 307 27.94 -11.84 24.28
CA ALA A 307 28.09 -13.01 23.42
C ALA A 307 28.10 -12.63 21.92
N GLU A 308 27.72 -11.40 21.56
CA GLU A 308 27.77 -10.85 20.21
C GLU A 308 28.63 -9.58 20.12
N PRO A 309 29.96 -9.67 20.27
CA PRO A 309 30.84 -8.49 20.31
C PRO A 309 30.82 -7.66 19.02
N ASP A 310 30.42 -8.24 17.89
CA ASP A 310 30.27 -7.53 16.61
C ASP A 310 29.00 -6.67 16.56
N LYS A 311 27.99 -6.99 17.39
CA LYS A 311 26.70 -6.30 17.47
C LYS A 311 26.50 -5.47 18.74
N CYS A 312 27.35 -5.70 19.75
CA CYS A 312 27.28 -5.08 21.06
C CYS A 312 28.66 -4.58 21.51
N ALA A 313 28.79 -3.30 21.81
CA ALA A 313 30.04 -2.70 22.27
C ALA A 313 30.26 -2.83 23.80
N GLU A 314 29.19 -2.82 24.59
CA GLU A 314 29.27 -2.96 26.06
C GLU A 314 27.97 -3.45 26.67
N LEU A 315 28.09 -4.12 27.82
CA LEU A 315 26.99 -4.40 28.75
C LEU A 315 27.17 -3.55 30.01
N VAL A 316 26.13 -2.83 30.42
CA VAL A 316 26.20 -1.88 31.54
C VAL A 316 24.94 -1.94 32.39
N TRP A 317 25.13 -1.89 33.71
CA TRP A 317 24.03 -1.81 34.67
C TRP A 317 23.68 -0.36 34.97
N HIS A 318 22.40 0.00 34.83
CA HIS A 318 21.89 1.33 35.13
C HIS A 318 20.76 1.30 36.15
N PRO A 319 20.71 2.25 37.11
CA PRO A 319 19.56 2.37 38.00
C PRO A 319 18.29 2.65 37.21
N LEU A 320 17.22 1.87 37.45
CA LEU A 320 15.92 2.07 36.82
C LEU A 320 15.32 3.46 37.13
N SER A 321 15.70 4.04 38.28
CA SER A 321 15.31 5.39 38.67
C SER A 321 15.96 6.49 37.82
N ALA A 322 17.10 6.21 37.17
CA ALA A 322 17.95 7.16 36.47
C ALA A 322 18.46 6.56 35.13
N LEU A 323 17.52 6.21 34.24
CA LEU A 323 17.84 5.68 32.93
C LEU A 323 18.63 6.69 32.08
N PRO A 324 19.64 6.23 31.33
CA PRO A 324 20.45 7.09 30.48
C PRO A 324 19.63 7.79 29.39
N HIS A 325 20.19 8.89 28.86
CA HIS A 325 19.57 9.67 27.79
C HIS A 325 19.82 9.06 26.41
N ASP A 326 20.98 8.46 26.20
CA ASP A 326 21.42 7.81 24.96
C ASP A 326 20.84 6.40 24.79
N MET A 327 19.53 6.25 24.99
CA MET A 327 18.80 4.99 24.76
C MET A 327 17.98 5.04 23.48
N VAL A 328 17.72 3.86 22.90
CA VAL A 328 16.65 3.70 21.90
C VAL A 328 15.31 4.12 22.54
N ALA A 329 14.58 5.04 21.89
CA ALA A 329 13.35 5.63 22.45
C ALA A 329 12.30 4.57 22.78
N TYR A 330 12.15 3.58 21.90
CA TYR A 330 11.28 2.43 22.06
C TYR A 330 11.55 1.63 23.35
N CYS A 331 12.80 1.20 23.58
CA CYS A 331 13.15 0.43 24.78
C CYS A 331 12.95 1.27 26.05
N ARG A 332 13.28 2.57 25.99
CA ARG A 332 13.08 3.48 27.13
C ARG A 332 11.60 3.68 27.45
N ALA A 333 10.73 3.74 26.43
CA ALA A 333 9.28 3.80 26.59
C ALA A 333 8.74 2.54 27.27
N GLY A 334 9.18 1.35 26.86
CA GLY A 334 8.79 0.09 27.51
C GLY A 334 9.24 -0.02 28.98
N LEU A 335 10.47 0.40 29.30
CA LEU A 335 10.94 0.49 30.69
C LEU A 335 10.12 1.49 31.52
N ALA A 336 9.75 2.63 30.94
CA ALA A 336 8.93 3.63 31.61
C ALA A 336 7.51 3.11 31.89
N ALA A 337 6.89 2.43 30.91
CA ALA A 337 5.58 1.80 31.05
C ALA A 337 5.59 0.74 32.16
N TRP A 338 6.57 -0.16 32.14
CA TRP A 338 6.74 -1.18 33.17
C TRP A 338 6.91 -0.56 34.57
N ARG A 339 7.77 0.46 34.71
CA ARG A 339 7.99 1.19 35.97
C ARG A 339 6.72 1.88 36.48
N ALA A 340 5.88 2.36 35.58
CA ALA A 340 4.59 2.98 35.91
C ALA A 340 3.49 1.96 36.24
N GLY A 341 3.74 0.65 36.08
CA GLY A 341 2.75 -0.40 36.25
C GLY A 341 1.82 -0.58 35.05
N GLU A 342 2.10 0.09 33.92
CA GLU A 342 1.38 -0.10 32.68
C GLU A 342 1.76 -1.43 32.03
N ARG A 343 0.77 -2.13 31.47
CA ARG A 343 0.94 -3.44 30.81
C ARG A 343 0.82 -3.37 29.30
N PHE A 344 0.36 -2.23 28.77
CA PHE A 344 0.20 -1.99 27.35
C PHE A 344 0.50 -0.52 27.03
N LEU A 345 1.23 -0.27 25.95
CA LEU A 345 1.57 1.07 25.47
C LEU A 345 1.53 1.12 23.93
N VAL A 346 1.04 2.24 23.38
CA VAL A 346 1.24 2.60 21.97
C VAL A 346 2.31 3.69 21.91
N HIS A 347 3.40 3.43 21.19
CA HIS A 347 4.55 4.32 21.07
C HIS A 347 4.90 4.60 19.60
N TRP A 348 4.26 5.63 19.04
CA TRP A 348 4.49 6.08 17.66
C TRP A 348 5.46 7.23 17.60
N GLN A 349 6.51 7.04 16.79
CA GLN A 349 7.39 8.10 16.35
C GLN A 349 6.96 8.59 14.97
N SER A 350 7.19 9.87 14.73
CA SER A 350 7.03 10.49 13.40
C SER A 350 8.29 10.28 12.56
N ASP A 351 8.17 10.29 11.24
CA ASP A 351 9.32 10.04 10.33
C ASP A 351 10.45 11.07 10.47
N GLY A 352 10.18 12.23 11.07
CA GLY A 352 11.19 13.26 11.36
C GLY A 352 11.83 13.19 12.75
N GLU A 353 11.46 12.23 13.60
CA GLU A 353 12.03 12.06 14.94
C GLU A 353 13.27 11.15 14.91
N ALA A 354 14.15 11.28 15.91
CA ALA A 354 15.31 10.40 16.04
C ALA A 354 14.93 9.03 16.60
N VAL A 355 15.69 7.99 16.26
CA VAL A 355 15.57 6.64 16.87
C VAL A 355 15.90 6.68 18.37
N GLY A 356 16.83 7.56 18.76
CA GLY A 356 17.22 7.77 20.15
C GLY A 356 16.21 8.61 20.93
N TYR A 357 16.21 8.44 22.25
CA TYR A 357 15.40 9.25 23.14
C TYR A 357 15.89 10.69 23.20
N GLU A 358 15.05 11.63 22.75
CA GLU A 358 15.30 13.07 22.88
C GLU A 358 14.55 13.60 24.10
N GLY A 359 15.30 13.94 25.16
CA GLY A 359 14.77 14.36 26.46
C GLY A 359 13.67 15.42 26.37
N GLY A 360 12.40 15.01 26.49
CA GLY A 360 11.26 15.91 26.66
C GLY A 360 10.08 15.73 25.71
N ARG A 361 10.15 14.85 24.71
CA ARG A 361 8.99 14.50 23.86
C ARG A 361 8.79 13.00 23.79
N THR A 362 8.15 12.45 24.82
CA THR A 362 7.18 11.40 24.54
C THR A 362 5.94 12.14 24.03
N THR A 363 5.43 11.79 22.85
CA THR A 363 3.98 11.82 22.66
C THR A 363 3.41 11.18 23.92
N ALA A 364 2.68 11.96 24.73
CA ALA A 364 2.25 11.50 26.04
C ALA A 364 1.60 10.11 25.87
N PRO A 365 1.96 9.11 26.69
CA PRO A 365 1.36 7.78 26.56
C PRO A 365 -0.15 7.95 26.60
N GLU A 366 -0.84 7.57 25.52
CA GLU A 366 -2.29 7.38 25.58
C GLU A 366 -2.52 6.13 26.41
N SER A 367 -2.55 6.31 27.73
CA SER A 367 -3.13 5.33 28.62
C SER A 367 -4.59 5.19 28.20
N LEU A 368 -4.96 4.00 27.71
CA LEU A 368 -6.35 3.62 27.47
C LEU A 368 -7.05 3.49 28.83
N ALA A 369 -7.27 4.61 29.53
CA ALA A 369 -8.29 4.68 30.56
C ALA A 369 -9.61 4.22 29.93
N PRO A 370 -10.51 3.56 30.67
CA PRO A 370 -11.75 3.09 30.10
C PRO A 370 -12.48 4.31 29.57
N VAL A 371 -12.59 4.41 28.25
CA VAL A 371 -13.60 5.26 27.63
C VAL A 371 -14.89 4.83 28.31
N THR A 372 -15.50 5.72 29.09
CA THR A 372 -16.89 5.56 29.52
C THR A 372 -17.71 5.47 28.25
N ARG A 373 -17.82 4.25 27.71
CA ARG A 373 -18.82 3.87 26.74
C ARG A 373 -20.13 4.05 27.48
N THR A 374 -20.82 5.15 27.23
CA THR A 374 -22.26 5.16 27.32
C THR A 374 -22.74 4.11 26.33
N GLY A 375 -22.92 2.88 26.83
CA GLY A 375 -23.48 1.77 26.09
C GLY A 375 -24.89 2.13 25.67
N GLY A 376 -25.02 2.61 24.43
CA GLY A 376 -26.26 2.59 23.68
C GLY A 376 -26.08 1.59 22.55
N ILE A 377 -26.70 0.43 22.67
CA ILE A 377 -26.89 -0.50 21.55
C ILE A 377 -27.72 0.25 20.50
N HIS A 378 -27.17 0.42 19.30
CA HIS A 378 -27.96 0.79 18.12
C HIS A 378 -27.92 -0.37 17.14
N HIS A 379 -28.98 -1.18 17.20
CA HIS A 379 -29.44 -1.97 16.06
C HIS A 379 -30.06 -1.00 15.04
N VAL A 380 -29.61 -1.03 13.79
CA VAL A 380 -30.48 -0.89 12.61
C VAL A 380 -29.87 -1.74 11.50
N GLU A 381 -30.66 -2.64 10.91
CA GLU A 381 -30.35 -3.24 9.61
C GLU A 381 -30.25 -2.12 8.57
N LEU A 382 -29.03 -1.79 8.18
CA LEU A 382 -28.47 -1.84 6.82
C LEU A 382 -26.98 -1.50 6.87
#